data_AF-A0A6J7KPD4-F1
#
_entry.id   AF-A0A6J7KPD4-F1
#
_cell.length_a   1.000
_cell.length_b   1.000
_cell.length_c   1.000
_cell.angle_alpha   90.00
_cell.angle_beta   90.00
_cell.angle_gamma   90.00
#
_symmetry.space_group_name_H-M   'P 1'
#
loop_
_entity.id
_entity.type
_entity.pdbx_description
1 polymer ?
#
loop_
_entity_poly.entity_id
_entity_poly.type
_entity_poly.pdbx_seq_one_letter_code
_entity_poly.pdbx_strand_id
1 'polypeptide(L)'
;MRDHGVGFTPSDIPSVFRRFYRSDSARALPGSGLGLAIVAQVAAECGGAVSAQNAEDGGAIVTLALRDQPQSDVITRSGVEAE
;
A
#
# COMPACT_ATOMS: atom_id res chain seq x y z
N MET A 1 5.62 9.05 1.37
CA MET A 1 4.81 9.65 2.45
C MET A 1 5.50 9.36 3.77
N ARG A 2 5.47 10.31 4.71
CA ARG A 2 6.12 10.20 6.01
C ARG A 2 5.16 10.65 7.11
N ASP A 3 5.16 9.95 8.24
CA ASP A 3 4.49 10.38 9.47
C ASP A 3 5.51 10.73 10.58
N HIS A 4 4.98 11.12 11.75
CA HIS A 4 5.73 11.44 12.97
C HIS A 4 5.33 10.52 14.14
N GLY A 5 4.83 9.32 13.82
CA GLY A 5 4.43 8.34 14.82
C GLY A 5 5.61 7.56 15.40
N VAL A 6 5.32 6.46 16.07
CA VAL A 6 6.36 5.55 16.59
C VAL A 6 7.06 4.74 15.50
N GLY A 7 6.54 4.74 14.27
CA GLY A 7 7.04 3.93 13.16
C GLY A 7 6.67 2.45 13.27
N PHE A 8 7.39 1.61 12.53
CA PHE A 8 7.26 0.16 12.52
C PHE A 8 8.25 -0.49 13.49
N THR A 9 7.85 -1.58 14.15
CA THR A 9 8.84 -2.49 14.76
C THR A 9 9.69 -3.11 13.65
N PRO A 10 11.01 -3.24 13.77
CA PRO A 10 11.84 -3.81 12.71
C PRO A 10 11.40 -5.22 12.25
N SER A 11 10.89 -6.03 13.17
CA SER A 11 10.33 -7.37 12.91
C SER A 11 9.03 -7.34 12.09
N ASP A 12 8.31 -6.22 12.11
CA ASP A 12 6.99 -6.08 11.49
C ASP A 12 7.13 -5.68 10.02
N ILE A 13 8.20 -4.96 9.65
CA ILE A 13 8.46 -4.42 8.30
C ILE A 13 8.23 -5.47 7.19
N PRO A 14 8.70 -6.74 7.30
CA PRO A 14 8.45 -7.74 6.25
C PRO A 14 6.97 -8.13 6.10
N SER A 15 6.15 -7.90 7.13
CA SER A 15 4.74 -8.31 7.19
C SER A 15 3.73 -7.18 7.01
N VAL A 16 4.13 -5.90 7.05
CA VAL A 16 3.19 -4.77 7.01
C VAL A 16 2.31 -4.70 5.76
N PHE A 17 2.73 -5.34 4.66
CA PHE A 17 1.97 -5.41 3.41
C PHE A 17 1.06 -6.64 3.30
N ARG A 18 1.02 -7.52 4.32
CA ARG A 18 0.13 -8.69 4.32
C ARG A 18 -1.29 -8.27 4.69
N ARG A 19 -2.29 -8.83 4.01
CA ARG A 19 -3.71 -8.60 4.33
C ARG A 19 -4.00 -9.05 5.76
N PHE A 20 -4.77 -8.23 6.49
CA PHE A 20 -5.16 -8.45 7.89
C PHE A 20 -4.00 -8.48 8.89
N TYR A 21 -2.77 -8.17 8.46
CA TYR A 21 -1.66 -8.05 9.39
C TYR A 21 -1.81 -6.78 10.22
N ARG A 22 -1.57 -6.93 11.52
CA ARG A 22 -1.56 -5.85 12.50
C ARG A 22 -0.43 -6.12 13.47
N SER A 23 0.45 -5.14 13.66
CA SER A 23 1.46 -5.19 14.72
C SER A 23 0.78 -5.22 16.08
N ASP A 24 1.46 -5.77 17.09
CA ASP A 24 0.92 -5.83 18.45
C ASP A 24 0.66 -4.43 19.01
N SER A 25 1.54 -3.46 18.67
CA SER A 25 1.39 -2.04 19.00
C SER A 25 0.14 -1.40 18.38
N ALA A 26 -0.31 -1.89 17.23
CA ALA A 26 -1.46 -1.35 16.52
C ALA A 26 -2.78 -2.04 16.88
N ARG A 27 -2.78 -3.20 17.56
CA ARG A 27 -4.00 -4.00 17.82
C ARG A 27 -5.07 -3.25 18.62
N ALA A 28 -4.65 -2.39 19.54
CA ALA A 28 -5.54 -1.58 20.38
C ALA A 28 -6.26 -0.44 19.64
N LEU A 29 -5.76 -0.05 18.45
CA LEU A 29 -6.38 0.99 17.62
C LEU A 29 -7.49 0.38 16.73
N PRO A 30 -8.49 1.14 16.29
CA PRO A 30 -9.41 0.66 15.26
C PRO A 30 -8.68 0.47 13.92
N GLY A 31 -8.92 -0.66 13.24
CA GLY A 31 -8.34 -0.92 11.91
C GLY A 31 -8.35 -2.40 11.51
N SER A 32 -8.52 -2.67 10.22
CA SER A 32 -8.59 -4.04 9.67
C SER A 32 -7.25 -4.61 9.21
N GLY A 33 -6.19 -3.79 9.12
CA GLY A 33 -4.90 -4.23 8.57
C GLY A 33 -4.93 -4.44 7.05
N LEU A 34 -5.83 -3.77 6.32
CA LEU A 34 -5.94 -3.89 4.86
C LEU A 34 -5.26 -2.78 4.07
N GLY A 35 -5.06 -1.60 4.66
CA GLY A 35 -4.62 -0.40 3.92
C GLY A 35 -3.33 -0.62 3.12
N LEU A 36 -2.24 -1.02 3.79
CA LEU A 36 -0.95 -1.26 3.11
C LEU A 36 -1.00 -2.45 2.15
N ALA A 37 -1.80 -3.47 2.45
CA ALA A 37 -1.98 -4.60 1.54
C ALA A 37 -2.68 -4.20 0.23
N ILE A 38 -3.65 -3.29 0.30
CA ILE A 38 -4.31 -2.72 -0.89
C ILE A 38 -3.31 -1.89 -1.68
N VAL A 39 -2.52 -1.04 -1.01
CA VAL A 39 -1.48 -0.23 -1.68
C VAL A 39 -0.48 -1.12 -2.41
N ALA A 40 -0.01 -2.20 -1.78
CA ALA A 40 0.92 -3.13 -2.41
C ALA A 40 0.32 -3.81 -3.65
N GLN A 41 -0.95 -4.20 -3.59
CA GLN A 41 -1.66 -4.79 -4.72
C GLN A 41 -1.79 -3.78 -5.87
N VAL A 42 -2.30 -2.57 -5.61
CA VAL A 42 -2.48 -1.54 -6.64
C VAL A 42 -1.14 -1.13 -7.25
N ALA A 43 -0.10 -0.98 -6.44
CA ALA A 43 1.25 -0.70 -6.93
C ALA A 43 1.72 -1.76 -7.93
N ALA A 44 1.52 -3.05 -7.61
CA ALA A 44 1.89 -4.14 -8.48
C ALA A 44 1.06 -4.17 -9.78
N GLU A 45 -0.26 -3.91 -9.70
CA GLU A 45 -1.14 -3.79 -10.87
C GLU A 45 -0.73 -2.64 -11.80
N CYS A 46 -0.20 -1.55 -11.24
CA CYS A 46 0.40 -0.44 -12.00
C CYS A 46 1.85 -0.72 -12.47
N GLY A 47 2.39 -1.93 -12.27
CA GLY A 47 3.77 -2.29 -12.62
C GLY A 47 4.84 -1.62 -11.75
N GLY A 48 4.44 -1.00 -10.65
CA GLY A 48 5.28 -0.37 -9.64
C GLY A 48 5.58 -1.27 -8.44
N ALA A 49 6.08 -0.65 -7.37
CA ALA A 49 6.40 -1.29 -6.10
C ALA A 49 6.14 -0.34 -4.94
N VAL A 50 5.96 -0.90 -3.75
CA VAL A 50 5.88 -0.14 -2.49
C VAL A 50 6.90 -0.66 -1.48
N SER A 51 7.50 0.23 -0.70
CA SER A 51 8.41 -0.11 0.40
C SER A 51 8.06 0.65 1.68
N ALA A 52 8.47 0.09 2.82
CA ALA A 52 8.28 0.66 4.14
C ALA A 52 9.62 0.68 4.90
N GLN A 53 9.89 1.78 5.60
CA GLN A 53 11.05 1.94 6.47
C GLN A 53 10.71 2.92 7.60
N ASN A 54 11.57 3.03 8.61
CA ASN A 54 11.47 4.08 9.61
C ASN A 54 12.34 5.27 9.22
N ALA A 55 11.92 6.48 9.58
CA ALA A 55 12.82 7.63 9.53
C ALA A 55 13.83 7.58 10.69
N GLU A 56 14.98 8.24 10.51
CA GLU A 56 16.07 8.26 11.51
C GLU A 56 15.62 8.90 12.84
N ASP A 57 14.75 9.90 12.77
CA ASP A 57 14.19 10.63 13.90
C ASP A 57 12.81 10.09 14.34
N GLY A 58 12.41 8.92 13.84
CA GLY A 58 11.14 8.27 14.15
C GLY A 58 10.02 8.57 13.16
N GLY A 59 8.98 7.74 13.22
CA GLY A 59 7.89 7.71 12.25
C GLY A 59 8.12 6.75 11.09
N ALA A 60 7.02 6.42 10.42
CA ALA A 60 7.02 5.56 9.26
C ALA A 60 7.24 6.36 7.97
N ILE A 61 8.03 5.79 7.06
CA ILE A 61 8.15 6.23 5.67
C ILE A 61 7.62 5.10 4.79
N VAL A 62 6.62 5.42 3.99
CA VAL A 62 6.08 4.53 2.95
C VAL A 62 6.35 5.15 1.58
N THR A 63 7.04 4.42 0.73
CA THR A 63 7.47 4.89 -0.60
C THR A 63 6.76 4.07 -1.67
N LEU A 64 6.03 4.75 -2.55
CA LEU A 64 5.41 4.17 -3.74
C LEU A 64 6.25 4.56 -4.95
N ALA A 65 6.75 3.57 -5.68
CA ALA A 65 7.46 3.74 -6.93
C ALA A 65 6.59 3.22 -8.06
N LEU A 66 6.11 4.10 -8.94
CA LEU A 66 5.38 3.71 -10.14
C LEU A 66 6.31 3.82 -11.35
N ARG A 67 6.10 2.94 -12.33
CA ARG A 67 6.74 3.14 -13.64
C ARG A 67 6.04 4.27 -14.34
N ASP A 68 6.81 5.09 -15.02
CA ASP A 68 6.27 6.02 -16.00
C ASP A 68 5.84 5.20 -17.23
N GLN A 69 4.59 4.77 -17.24
CA GLN A 69 3.94 4.16 -18.40
C GLN A 69 2.80 5.10 -18.81
N PRO A 70 2.77 5.61 -20.05
CA PRO A 70 1.60 6.34 -20.52
C PRO A 70 0.40 5.40 -20.43
N GLN A 71 -0.56 5.74 -19.58
CA GLN A 71 -1.78 4.97 -19.39
C GLN A 71 -2.58 5.02 -20.69
N SER A 72 -2.50 3.98 -21.52
CA SER A 72 -3.36 3.83 -22.68
C SER A 72 -4.76 3.54 -22.18
N ASP A 73 -5.65 4.54 -22.25
CA ASP A 73 -7.06 4.40 -21.91
C ASP A 73 -7.72 3.30 -22.73
N VAL A 74 -7.97 2.13 -22.13
CA VAL A 74 -8.93 1.16 -22.65
C VAL A 74 -10.23 1.37 -21.91
N ILE A 75 -11.10 2.21 -22.48
CA ILE A 75 -12.54 2.15 -22.26
C ILE A 75 -13.16 1.67 -23.56
N THR A 76 -13.04 0.37 -23.86
CA THR A 76 -13.99 -0.26 -24.78
C THR A 76 -15.22 -0.60 -23.96
N ARG A 77 -16.19 0.34 -23.89
CA ARG A 77 -17.58 -0.03 -23.59
C ARG A 77 -18.06 -0.92 -24.74
N SER A 78 -17.80 -2.22 -24.65
CA SER A 78 -18.44 -3.20 -25.53
C SER A 78 -19.94 -3.12 -25.33
N GLY A 79 -20.65 -3.06 -26.45
CA GLY A 79 -22.05 -2.65 -26.54
C GLY A 79 -23.01 -3.44 -25.66
N VAL A 80 -24.02 -2.72 -25.18
CA VAL A 80 -25.34 -3.29 -24.94
C VAL A 80 -26.16 -2.94 -26.17
N GLU A 81 -26.07 -3.80 -27.19
CA GLU A 81 -27.13 -3.98 -28.19
C GLU A 81 -27.89 -5.24 -27.78
N ALA A 82 -29.16 -5.07 -27.39
CA ALA A 82 -30.25 -6.01 -27.62
C ALA A 82 -31.56 -5.41 -27.08
N GLU A 83 -32.38 -4.99 -28.04
CA GLU A 83 -33.86 -5.04 -28.13
C GLU A 83 -34.74 -4.61 -26.94
#